data_AF-A0A9P7UYB6-F1
#
_entry.id   AF-A0A9P7UYB6-F1
#
_cell.length_a   1.000
_cell.length_b   1.000
_cell.length_c   1.000
_cell.angle_alpha   90.00
_cell.angle_beta   90.00
_cell.angle_gamma   90.00
#
_symmetry.space_group_name_H-M   'P 1'
#
loop_
_entity.id
_entity.type
_entity.pdbx_description
1 polymer ?
#
loop_
_entity_poly.entity_id
_entity_poly.type
_entity_poly.pdbx_seq_one_letter_code
_entity_poly.pdbx_strand_id
1 'polypeptide(L)'
;MKDVFLKKGVPVIPSLGNNDVWPHNILLPGPNDITSHFSSIWQEFIPFPYRQVFQRGAYYSVEVIADHLAVVSLNTMYFYDANKAVNGCPFNELSDPGNLQLDWLEVQLKMFRERGLRVWLSGHVPPSRGNYFPECYVRYVDLALRYQDTILGHLFGHMNSDHFFFLEAGDLELELDQQVAKTEIESTADADGDLYDAIIDDFGTLPGLSKVELDEYAVINVSPPVVPNPYLPTFRIFSYNVSGVEMTGNLEKKKKKKKKKKGGKRKPGHHRGGHGDKSVHCAEEPFRMSWKCHLSNDSWHSDPESPPRKNQRWTPTGYAQYYIPDLWNSGEGKHPQFRLEYTTYKADVLTSEDGPIPQKLLPKSLRNGTITQSKYAPYGMSDLTVGSWYELALRLGHSRGKKLGRRFKEYMYLGRE
;
A
#
# COMPACT_ATOMS: atom_id res chain seq x y z
N MET A 1 14.50 -10.68 -15.34
CA MET A 1 13.85 -9.36 -15.15
C MET A 1 14.26 -8.33 -16.20
N LYS A 2 15.56 -8.05 -16.39
CA LYS A 2 16.06 -7.12 -17.42
C LYS A 2 15.51 -7.40 -18.83
N ASP A 3 15.69 -8.62 -19.33
CA ASP A 3 15.31 -8.95 -20.71
C ASP A 3 13.79 -9.01 -20.93
N VAL A 4 13.06 -9.37 -19.88
CA VAL A 4 11.61 -9.57 -19.94
C VAL A 4 10.87 -8.23 -19.83
N PHE A 5 11.33 -7.32 -18.95
CA PHE A 5 10.64 -6.07 -18.61
C PHE A 5 11.40 -4.83 -19.07
N LEU A 6 12.61 -4.59 -18.55
CA LEU A 6 13.34 -3.35 -18.80
C LEU A 6 13.63 -3.12 -20.29
N LYS A 7 14.07 -4.14 -21.02
CA LYS A 7 14.32 -4.04 -22.47
C LYS A 7 13.06 -3.71 -23.28
N LYS A 8 11.87 -3.93 -22.71
CA LYS A 8 10.57 -3.58 -23.31
C LYS A 8 10.01 -2.25 -22.78
N GLY A 9 10.80 -1.49 -22.03
CA GLY A 9 10.39 -0.22 -21.45
C GLY A 9 9.46 -0.34 -20.24
N VAL A 10 9.36 -1.51 -19.63
CA VAL A 10 8.55 -1.73 -18.41
C VAL A 10 9.46 -1.60 -17.19
N PRO A 11 9.31 -0.55 -16.36
CA PRO A 11 10.13 -0.39 -15.16
C PRO A 11 9.81 -1.48 -14.13
N VAL A 12 10.82 -1.92 -13.40
CA VAL A 12 10.71 -2.87 -12.29
C VAL A 12 11.21 -2.19 -11.04
N ILE A 13 10.41 -2.18 -9.99
CA ILE A 13 10.70 -1.50 -8.72
C ILE A 13 10.62 -2.55 -7.59
N PRO A 14 11.71 -3.29 -7.33
CA PRO A 14 11.76 -4.22 -6.20
C PRO A 14 11.83 -3.48 -4.86
N SER A 15 11.26 -4.10 -3.82
CA SER A 15 11.38 -3.71 -2.41
C SER A 15 11.95 -4.87 -1.60
N LEU A 16 12.86 -4.58 -0.67
CA LEU A 16 13.53 -5.60 0.15
C LEU A 16 12.55 -6.19 1.19
N GLY A 17 12.57 -7.51 1.34
CA GLY A 17 11.77 -8.26 2.31
C GLY A 17 12.57 -8.93 3.42
N ASN A 18 11.87 -9.49 4.41
CA ASN A 18 12.48 -10.05 5.61
C ASN A 18 13.19 -11.39 5.39
N ASN A 19 12.87 -12.08 4.28
CA ASN A 19 13.54 -13.28 3.83
C ASN A 19 14.69 -13.01 2.84
N ASP A 20 14.91 -11.76 2.45
CA ASP A 20 16.03 -11.37 1.59
C ASP A 20 17.33 -11.15 2.39
N VAL A 21 17.25 -11.25 3.72
CA VAL A 21 18.34 -10.93 4.65
C VAL A 21 18.73 -12.16 5.47
N TRP A 22 20.00 -12.21 5.87
CA TRP A 22 20.53 -13.24 6.76
C TRP A 22 21.28 -12.59 7.93
N PRO A 23 20.96 -12.93 9.19
CA PRO A 23 19.91 -13.86 9.64
C PRO A 23 18.48 -13.37 9.32
N HIS A 24 17.51 -14.30 9.29
CA HIS A 24 16.09 -13.98 9.03
C HIS A 24 15.59 -12.84 9.93
N ASN A 25 14.88 -11.87 9.34
CA ASN A 25 14.39 -10.64 9.96
C ASN A 25 15.44 -9.61 10.43
N ILE A 26 16.72 -9.97 10.48
CA ILE A 26 17.74 -9.12 11.09
C ILE A 26 18.50 -8.36 10.00
N LEU A 27 18.17 -7.08 9.84
CA LEU A 27 18.88 -6.16 8.93
C LEU A 27 19.54 -5.04 9.74
N LEU A 28 20.86 -5.07 9.80
CA LEU A 28 21.67 -3.99 10.36
C LEU A 28 21.56 -2.70 9.52
N PRO A 29 21.81 -1.51 10.11
CA PRO A 29 21.98 -0.28 9.35
C PRO A 29 23.00 -0.45 8.21
N GLY A 30 22.71 0.10 7.04
CA GLY A 30 23.66 0.13 5.92
C GLY A 30 24.66 1.29 6.04
N PRO A 31 25.76 1.27 5.26
CA PRO A 31 26.11 0.24 4.29
C PRO A 31 26.64 -1.05 4.95
N ASN A 32 26.25 -2.19 4.38
CA ASN A 32 26.67 -3.53 4.81
C ASN A 32 26.69 -4.49 3.60
N ASP A 33 27.05 -5.76 3.83
CA ASP A 33 27.20 -6.75 2.75
C ASP A 33 25.88 -6.99 2.00
N ILE A 34 24.75 -7.02 2.70
CA ILE A 34 23.41 -7.22 2.12
C ILE A 34 23.04 -6.05 1.21
N THR A 35 23.08 -4.82 1.73
CA THR A 35 22.75 -3.62 0.96
C THR A 35 23.70 -3.42 -0.23
N SER A 36 24.98 -3.78 -0.08
CA SER A 36 25.97 -3.75 -1.17
C SER A 36 25.67 -4.81 -2.24
N HIS A 37 25.32 -6.03 -1.83
CA HIS A 37 24.94 -7.11 -2.75
C HIS A 37 23.68 -6.74 -3.55
N PHE A 38 22.64 -6.26 -2.86
CA PHE A 38 21.40 -5.81 -3.49
C PHE A 38 21.64 -4.60 -4.42
N SER A 39 22.54 -3.69 -4.04
CA SER A 39 22.92 -2.54 -4.88
C SER A 39 23.53 -3.00 -6.22
N SER A 40 24.30 -4.10 -6.21
CA SER A 40 24.88 -4.69 -7.41
C SER A 40 23.83 -5.37 -8.29
N ILE A 41 23.01 -6.26 -7.73
CA ILE A 41 22.01 -7.01 -8.52
C ILE A 41 20.86 -6.13 -9.03
N TRP A 42 20.51 -5.05 -8.31
CA TRP A 42 19.45 -4.11 -8.68
C TRP A 42 19.97 -2.82 -9.32
N GLN A 43 21.25 -2.77 -9.69
CA GLN A 43 21.90 -1.60 -10.27
C GLN A 43 21.15 -0.98 -11.47
N GLU A 44 20.44 -1.80 -12.25
CA GLU A 44 19.65 -1.38 -13.40
C GLU A 44 18.23 -0.89 -13.05
N PHE A 45 17.71 -1.27 -11.89
CA PHE A 45 16.39 -0.83 -11.39
C PHE A 45 16.50 0.48 -10.60
N ILE A 46 17.65 0.72 -9.97
CA ILE A 46 17.90 1.87 -9.11
C ILE A 46 18.48 3.04 -9.95
N PRO A 47 17.77 4.18 -10.04
CA PRO A 47 18.28 5.35 -10.75
C PRO A 47 19.59 5.85 -10.14
N PHE A 48 20.48 6.36 -10.99
CA PHE A 48 21.80 6.85 -10.58
C PHE A 48 21.79 7.76 -9.34
N PRO A 49 20.88 8.76 -9.21
CA PRO A 49 20.83 9.62 -8.03
C PRO A 49 20.56 8.90 -6.70
N TYR A 50 19.93 7.72 -6.73
CA TYR A 50 19.57 6.97 -5.54
C TYR A 50 20.55 5.85 -5.18
N ARG A 51 21.64 5.64 -5.94
CA ARG A 51 22.56 4.53 -5.65
C ARG A 51 23.21 4.62 -4.27
N GLN A 52 23.65 5.81 -3.86
CA GLN A 52 24.23 6.02 -2.53
C GLN A 52 23.18 5.92 -1.41
N VAL A 53 21.97 6.43 -1.66
CA VAL A 53 20.84 6.30 -0.73
C VAL A 53 20.49 4.82 -0.53
N PHE A 54 20.42 4.07 -1.63
CA PHE A 54 20.16 2.64 -1.61
C PHE A 54 21.24 1.86 -0.87
N GLN A 55 22.52 2.17 -1.08
CA GLN A 55 23.59 1.50 -0.34
C GLN A 55 23.49 1.74 1.18
N ARG A 56 23.03 2.92 1.62
CA ARG A 56 22.88 3.23 3.04
C ARG A 56 21.61 2.65 3.66
N GLY A 57 20.52 2.59 2.90
CA GLY A 57 19.20 2.31 3.49
C GLY A 57 18.33 1.28 2.75
N ALA A 58 18.74 0.81 1.57
CA ALA A 58 17.99 -0.10 0.70
C ALA A 58 16.60 0.42 0.24
N TYR A 59 16.41 1.74 0.24
CA TYR A 59 15.21 2.41 -0.28
C TYR A 59 15.58 3.44 -1.36
N TYR A 60 14.64 3.73 -2.26
CA TYR A 60 14.84 4.61 -3.40
C TYR A 60 13.50 5.01 -4.04
N SER A 61 13.53 5.98 -4.94
CA SER A 61 12.36 6.35 -5.74
C SER A 61 12.64 6.31 -7.24
N VAL A 62 11.61 6.08 -8.03
CA VAL A 62 11.67 6.00 -9.50
C VAL A 62 10.52 6.76 -10.10
N GLU A 63 10.80 7.73 -10.98
CA GLU A 63 9.79 8.33 -11.85
C GLU A 63 9.47 7.38 -13.00
N VAL A 64 8.44 6.54 -12.80
CA VAL A 64 7.99 5.55 -13.80
C VAL A 64 7.30 6.21 -14.99
N ILE A 65 6.73 7.40 -14.80
CA ILE A 65 6.32 8.31 -15.87
C ILE A 65 6.91 9.67 -15.52
N ALA A 66 7.92 10.09 -16.28
CA ALA A 66 8.66 11.33 -16.04
C ALA A 66 7.74 12.53 -15.80
N ASP A 67 8.01 13.29 -14.75
CA ASP A 67 7.26 14.48 -14.31
C ASP A 67 5.77 14.25 -13.99
N HIS A 68 5.32 13.00 -13.86
CA HIS A 68 3.92 12.66 -13.64
C HIS A 68 3.66 11.64 -12.54
N LEU A 69 4.41 10.52 -12.53
CA LEU A 69 4.16 9.40 -11.63
C LEU A 69 5.49 8.85 -11.13
N ALA A 70 5.62 8.80 -9.81
CA ALA A 70 6.73 8.17 -9.13
C ALA A 70 6.27 6.97 -8.30
N VAL A 71 7.20 6.04 -8.07
CA VAL A 71 7.05 4.95 -7.10
C VAL A 71 8.19 5.08 -6.11
N VAL A 72 7.87 5.02 -4.82
CA VAL A 72 8.85 4.96 -3.74
C VAL A 72 8.88 3.53 -3.21
N SER A 73 10.05 2.90 -3.31
CA SER A 73 10.32 1.61 -2.69
C SER A 73 10.93 1.85 -1.31
N LEU A 74 10.20 1.42 -0.28
CA LEU A 74 10.59 1.51 1.11
C LEU A 74 11.27 0.21 1.53
N ASN A 75 12.35 0.35 2.31
CA ASN A 75 12.87 -0.75 3.10
C ASN A 75 12.11 -0.83 4.42
N THR A 76 11.09 -1.66 4.48
CA THR A 76 10.23 -1.78 5.68
C THR A 76 10.91 -2.55 6.82
N MET A 77 12.09 -3.15 6.58
CA MET A 77 12.85 -3.86 7.61
C MET A 77 13.31 -2.95 8.74
N TYR A 78 13.48 -1.65 8.49
CA TYR A 78 13.81 -0.68 9.54
C TYR A 78 12.61 -0.23 10.37
N PHE A 79 11.39 -0.61 9.94
CA PHE A 79 10.17 -0.36 10.70
C PHE A 79 9.67 -1.64 11.39
N TYR A 80 10.11 -2.81 10.92
CA TYR A 80 9.62 -4.12 11.36
C TYR A 80 10.10 -4.46 12.77
N ASP A 81 9.17 -4.71 13.69
CA ASP A 81 9.42 -4.91 15.12
C ASP A 81 10.24 -6.18 15.43
N ALA A 82 10.19 -7.19 14.56
CA ALA A 82 11.01 -8.39 14.66
C ALA A 82 12.48 -8.16 14.25
N ASN A 83 12.81 -7.04 13.61
CA ASN A 83 14.19 -6.66 13.35
C ASN A 83 14.83 -6.06 14.61
N LYS A 84 15.42 -6.93 15.44
CA LYS A 84 16.07 -6.52 16.70
C LYS A 84 17.43 -5.82 16.52
N ALA A 85 17.84 -5.52 15.29
CA ALA A 85 19.08 -4.78 15.00
C ALA A 85 18.90 -3.25 14.95
N VAL A 86 17.66 -2.75 15.07
CA VAL A 86 17.34 -1.32 15.05
C VAL A 86 16.45 -0.95 16.23
N ASN A 87 16.38 0.34 16.56
CA ASN A 87 15.73 0.81 17.79
C ASN A 87 14.27 1.22 17.58
N GLY A 88 13.79 1.24 16.33
CA GLY A 88 12.38 1.41 16.02
C GLY A 88 11.92 2.86 16.03
N CYS A 89 12.69 3.75 15.38
CA CYS A 89 12.37 5.16 15.22
C CYS A 89 12.14 5.95 16.53
N PRO A 90 12.90 5.75 17.62
CA PRO A 90 12.63 6.49 18.85
C PRO A 90 12.89 8.00 18.64
N PHE A 91 12.09 8.86 19.26
CA PHE A 91 12.17 10.31 19.06
C PHE A 91 13.53 10.90 19.44
N ASN A 92 14.18 10.35 20.47
CA ASN A 92 15.47 10.81 20.98
C ASN A 92 16.68 10.30 20.18
N GLU A 93 16.49 9.45 19.16
CA GLU A 93 17.56 8.93 18.32
C GLU A 93 17.25 9.15 16.83
N LEU A 94 17.36 10.41 16.39
CA LEU A 94 17.08 10.80 15.00
C LEU A 94 17.99 10.11 13.97
N SER A 95 19.12 9.55 14.40
CA SER A 95 20.03 8.76 13.56
C SER A 95 19.63 7.29 13.37
N ASP A 96 18.58 6.81 14.05
CA ASP A 96 18.04 5.47 13.82
C ASP A 96 17.68 5.31 12.32
N PRO A 97 18.02 4.18 11.68
CA PRO A 97 17.79 4.00 10.24
C PRO A 97 16.33 4.15 9.83
N GLY A 98 15.37 3.79 10.69
CA GLY A 98 13.96 4.01 10.46
C GLY A 98 13.61 5.50 10.45
N ASN A 99 14.16 6.27 11.40
CA ASN A 99 14.00 7.72 11.43
C ASN A 99 14.55 8.39 10.18
N LEU A 100 15.77 8.03 9.77
CA LEU A 100 16.42 8.57 8.57
C LEU A 100 15.62 8.29 7.29
N GLN A 101 15.02 7.10 7.19
CA GLN A 101 14.19 6.73 6.04
C GLN A 101 12.87 7.51 6.00
N LEU A 102 12.22 7.74 7.14
CA LEU A 102 10.97 8.50 7.22
C LEU A 102 11.20 9.99 6.96
N ASP A 103 12.30 10.56 7.46
CA ASP A 103 12.73 11.93 7.11
C ASP A 103 13.00 12.06 5.61
N TRP A 104 13.71 11.08 5.03
CA TRP A 104 13.94 11.03 3.59
C TRP A 104 12.62 10.94 2.81
N LEU A 105 11.69 10.08 3.23
CA LEU A 105 10.39 9.91 2.59
C LEU A 105 9.60 11.23 2.60
N GLU A 106 9.58 11.95 3.72
CA GLU A 106 8.93 13.25 3.82
C GLU A 106 9.50 14.25 2.81
N VAL A 107 10.83 14.34 2.71
CA VAL A 107 11.49 15.20 1.73
C VAL A 107 11.11 14.81 0.30
N GLN A 108 11.07 13.51 -0.01
CA GLN A 108 10.62 13.02 -1.33
C GLN A 108 9.18 13.42 -1.63
N LEU A 109 8.25 13.17 -0.71
CA LEU A 109 6.84 13.48 -0.86
C LEU A 109 6.62 14.98 -1.05
N LYS A 110 7.31 15.82 -0.28
CA LYS A 110 7.29 17.28 -0.46
C LYS A 110 7.76 17.70 -1.84
N MET A 111 8.89 17.18 -2.31
CA MET A 111 9.42 17.47 -3.65
C MET A 111 8.47 17.02 -4.77
N PHE A 112 7.89 15.84 -4.66
CA PHE A 112 6.91 15.33 -5.63
C PHE A 112 5.65 16.19 -5.66
N ARG A 113 5.16 16.57 -4.48
CA ARG A 113 4.00 17.46 -4.33
C ARG A 113 4.24 18.83 -4.96
N GLU A 114 5.38 19.47 -4.67
CA GLU A 114 5.76 20.78 -5.25
C GLU A 114 5.85 20.74 -6.78
N ARG A 115 6.24 19.60 -7.33
CA ARG A 115 6.28 19.35 -8.78
C ARG A 115 4.93 18.89 -9.35
N GLY A 116 3.96 18.53 -8.52
CA GLY A 116 2.63 18.05 -8.92
C GLY A 116 2.63 16.60 -9.41
N LEU A 117 3.59 15.78 -8.98
CA LEU A 117 3.63 14.34 -9.27
C LEU A 117 2.65 13.58 -8.39
N ARG A 118 2.30 12.37 -8.84
CA ARG A 118 1.59 11.37 -8.04
C ARG A 118 2.55 10.26 -7.61
N VAL A 119 2.29 9.65 -6.47
CA VAL A 119 3.21 8.69 -5.85
C VAL A 119 2.50 7.40 -5.45
N TRP A 120 3.07 6.26 -5.82
CA TRP A 120 2.77 4.98 -5.16
C TRP A 120 3.84 4.67 -4.12
N LEU A 121 3.41 4.22 -2.94
CA LEU A 121 4.33 3.66 -1.94
C LEU A 121 4.30 2.14 -2.01
N SER A 122 5.48 1.53 -2.04
CA SER A 122 5.64 0.08 -1.97
C SER A 122 6.64 -0.31 -0.89
N GLY A 123 6.38 -1.43 -0.22
CA GLY A 123 7.28 -2.05 0.74
C GLY A 123 6.95 -3.53 0.91
N HIS A 124 7.66 -4.22 1.80
CA HIS A 124 7.39 -5.64 2.06
C HIS A 124 6.42 -5.84 3.22
N VAL A 125 6.83 -5.46 4.44
CA VAL A 125 6.05 -5.58 5.67
C VAL A 125 5.03 -4.45 5.72
N PRO A 126 3.72 -4.73 5.87
CA PRO A 126 2.70 -3.70 5.91
C PRO A 126 2.74 -2.89 7.21
N PRO A 127 2.39 -1.59 7.17
CA PRO A 127 2.36 -0.72 8.34
C PRO A 127 1.17 -1.06 9.21
N SER A 128 1.33 -1.99 10.16
CA SER A 128 0.31 -2.30 11.17
C SER A 128 0.94 -2.30 12.56
N ARG A 129 0.12 -2.09 13.60
CA ARG A 129 0.56 -2.10 15.01
C ARG A 129 1.23 -3.41 15.44
N GLY A 130 0.84 -4.54 14.82
CA GLY A 130 1.42 -5.86 15.09
C GLY A 130 2.67 -6.20 14.27
N ASN A 131 3.09 -5.32 13.35
CA ASN A 131 4.30 -5.53 12.55
C ASN A 131 5.32 -4.41 12.78
N TYR A 132 4.90 -3.15 12.94
CA TYR A 132 5.82 -2.03 13.03
C TYR A 132 6.13 -1.69 14.49
N PHE A 133 7.35 -1.22 14.73
CA PHE A 133 7.64 -0.53 15.99
C PHE A 133 6.64 0.63 16.18
N PRO A 134 6.11 0.85 17.40
CA PRO A 134 5.04 1.83 17.63
C PRO A 134 5.37 3.23 17.13
N GLU A 135 6.60 3.69 17.37
CA GLU A 135 7.06 5.02 16.97
C GLU A 135 7.25 5.13 15.45
N CYS A 136 7.77 4.09 14.77
CA CYS A 136 7.80 4.04 13.30
C CYS A 136 6.39 4.03 12.69
N TYR A 137 5.45 3.30 13.31
CA TYR A 137 4.05 3.22 12.88
C TYR A 137 3.39 4.60 12.92
N VAL A 138 3.49 5.31 14.04
CA VAL A 138 2.94 6.67 14.21
C VAL A 138 3.44 7.62 13.13
N ARG A 139 4.75 7.63 12.88
CA ARG A 139 5.35 8.47 11.84
C ARG A 139 4.88 8.10 10.44
N TYR A 140 4.73 6.81 10.14
CA TYR A 140 4.24 6.36 8.84
C TYR A 140 2.78 6.79 8.62
N VAL A 141 1.91 6.59 9.62
CA VAL A 141 0.51 7.00 9.58
C VAL A 141 0.41 8.52 9.33
N ASP A 142 1.20 9.29 10.07
CA ASP A 142 1.25 10.75 9.91
C ASP A 142 1.60 11.15 8.46
N LEU A 143 2.64 10.56 7.86
CA LEU A 143 3.00 10.82 6.47
C LEU A 143 1.93 10.36 5.46
N ALA A 144 1.33 9.19 5.69
CA ALA A 144 0.28 8.66 4.82
C ALA A 144 -0.96 9.57 4.80
N LEU A 145 -1.37 10.10 5.96
CA LEU A 145 -2.52 11.00 6.07
C LEU A 145 -2.19 12.43 5.61
N ARG A 146 -0.98 12.93 5.90
CA ARG A 146 -0.56 14.29 5.48
C ARG A 146 -0.43 14.48 3.97
N TYR A 147 -0.05 13.45 3.22
CA TYR A 147 0.26 13.56 1.80
C TYR A 147 -0.78 12.90 0.87
N GLN A 148 -2.04 12.84 1.30
CA GLN A 148 -3.13 12.23 0.52
C GLN A 148 -3.39 12.91 -0.84
N ASP A 149 -3.06 14.19 -1.02
CA ASP A 149 -3.16 14.87 -2.31
C ASP A 149 -2.11 14.40 -3.35
N THR A 150 -1.10 13.65 -2.88
CA THR A 150 0.09 13.23 -3.62
C THR A 150 0.16 11.70 -3.74
N ILE A 151 -0.12 10.97 -2.66
CA ILE A 151 -0.09 9.50 -2.61
C ILE A 151 -1.37 8.92 -3.24
N LEU A 152 -1.20 7.96 -4.16
CA LEU A 152 -2.29 7.26 -4.86
C LEU A 152 -2.73 5.99 -4.13
N GLY A 153 -1.81 5.36 -3.41
CA GLY A 153 -2.05 4.11 -2.72
C GLY A 153 -0.76 3.48 -2.22
N HIS A 154 -0.96 2.44 -1.41
CA HIS A 154 0.09 1.76 -0.66
C HIS A 154 0.03 0.25 -0.94
N LEU A 155 1.15 -0.33 -1.36
CA LEU A 155 1.24 -1.73 -1.82
C LEU A 155 2.27 -2.50 -1.00
N PHE A 156 1.81 -3.52 -0.25
CA PHE A 156 2.63 -4.36 0.62
C PHE A 156 2.36 -5.85 0.41
N GLY A 157 3.15 -6.69 1.07
CA GLY A 157 3.03 -8.15 1.06
C GLY A 157 3.24 -8.72 2.47
N HIS A 158 4.23 -9.61 2.63
CA HIS A 158 4.66 -10.24 3.89
C HIS A 158 3.67 -11.24 4.52
N MET A 159 2.40 -10.85 4.69
CA MET A 159 1.39 -11.63 5.41
C MET A 159 0.99 -12.92 4.68
N ASN A 160 1.31 -13.01 3.38
CA ASN A 160 0.88 -14.10 2.49
C ASN A 160 -0.64 -14.32 2.54
N SER A 161 -1.40 -13.25 2.74
CA SER A 161 -2.86 -13.24 2.77
C SER A 161 -3.40 -12.03 2.01
N ASP A 162 -4.45 -12.22 1.23
CA ASP A 162 -5.08 -11.15 0.46
C ASP A 162 -6.06 -10.35 1.33
N HIS A 163 -5.69 -9.12 1.68
CA HIS A 163 -6.56 -8.24 2.43
C HIS A 163 -6.18 -6.76 2.27
N PHE A 164 -6.94 -5.92 2.94
CA PHE A 164 -6.67 -4.51 3.08
C PHE A 164 -7.09 -4.07 4.49
N PHE A 165 -6.55 -2.95 4.94
CA PHE A 165 -6.94 -2.31 6.20
C PHE A 165 -6.71 -0.81 6.10
N PHE A 166 -7.11 -0.06 7.13
CA PHE A 166 -6.95 1.38 7.19
C PHE A 166 -5.87 1.80 8.17
N LEU A 167 -5.16 2.87 7.81
CA LEU A 167 -4.47 3.72 8.78
C LEU A 167 -5.43 4.84 9.17
N GLU A 168 -5.50 5.14 10.46
CA GLU A 168 -6.53 6.02 10.99
C GLU A 168 -5.94 7.24 11.72
N ALA A 169 -6.65 8.37 11.67
CA ALA A 169 -6.33 9.56 12.48
C ALA A 169 -6.17 9.22 13.96
N GLY A 170 -7.04 8.33 14.46
CA GLY A 170 -7.05 7.87 15.85
C GLY A 170 -5.74 7.23 16.29
N ASP A 171 -4.96 6.64 15.36
CA ASP A 171 -3.64 6.09 15.66
C ASP A 171 -2.62 7.15 16.10
N LEU A 172 -2.87 8.42 15.77
CA LEU A 172 -2.03 9.57 16.12
C LEU A 172 -2.44 10.20 17.46
N GLU A 173 -3.49 9.70 18.11
CA GLU A 173 -3.91 10.14 19.44
C GLU A 173 -3.15 9.45 20.56
N LEU A 174 -3.02 10.15 21.69
CA LEU A 174 -2.48 9.55 22.91
C LEU A 174 -3.52 8.60 23.49
N GLU A 175 -3.15 7.35 23.71
CA GLU A 175 -4.01 6.36 24.34
C GLU A 175 -3.88 6.50 25.87
N LEU A 176 -4.70 7.37 26.45
CA LEU A 176 -4.61 7.78 27.86
C LEU A 176 -4.98 6.66 28.84
N ASP A 177 -5.67 5.60 28.38
CA ASP A 177 -6.19 4.52 29.22
C ASP A 177 -5.26 3.28 29.30
N GLN A 178 -4.09 3.28 28.67
CA GLN A 178 -3.21 2.11 28.62
C GLN A 178 -2.20 1.95 29.78
N GLN A 179 -2.64 2.24 31.01
CA GLN A 179 -1.96 1.68 32.20
C GLN A 179 -2.51 0.28 32.59
N VAL A 180 -3.46 -0.31 31.86
CA VAL A 180 -4.11 -1.59 32.26
C VAL A 180 -4.07 -2.73 31.22
N ALA A 181 -3.64 -2.52 29.97
CA ALA A 181 -3.61 -3.58 28.96
C ALA A 181 -2.20 -4.13 28.64
N LYS A 182 -1.25 -4.01 29.57
CA LYS A 182 0.00 -4.80 29.56
C LYS A 182 -0.25 -6.17 30.21
N THR A 183 -1.14 -6.95 29.63
CA THR A 183 -1.21 -8.39 29.90
C THR A 183 -1.93 -9.07 28.73
N GLU A 184 -1.23 -10.00 28.09
CA GLU A 184 -1.80 -11.11 27.31
C GLU A 184 -2.39 -10.80 25.93
N ILE A 185 -1.56 -10.42 24.96
CA ILE A 185 -1.55 -11.10 23.65
C ILE A 185 -0.08 -11.32 23.24
N GLU A 186 0.67 -12.03 24.09
CA GLU A 186 1.86 -12.74 23.63
C GLU A 186 1.41 -14.06 23.02
N SER A 187 1.60 -14.17 21.70
CA SER A 187 1.98 -15.39 20.99
C SER A 187 1.46 -16.73 21.53
N THR A 188 0.22 -17.08 21.23
CA THR A 188 -0.15 -18.44 20.78
C THR A 188 -1.43 -18.33 19.94
N ALA A 189 -1.30 -18.16 18.63
CA ALA A 189 -2.44 -18.08 17.74
C ALA A 189 -2.22 -19.05 16.57
N ASP A 190 -3.20 -19.93 16.37
CA ASP A 190 -3.46 -20.50 15.04
C ASP A 190 -3.78 -19.31 14.11
N ALA A 191 -2.73 -18.84 13.42
CA ALA A 191 -2.59 -17.49 12.89
C ALA A 191 -3.63 -17.03 11.83
N ASP A 192 -4.53 -17.91 11.39
CA ASP A 192 -5.42 -17.67 10.24
C ASP A 192 -6.88 -17.43 10.63
N GLY A 193 -7.36 -18.00 11.74
CA GLY A 193 -8.68 -17.65 12.28
C GLY A 193 -8.69 -16.19 12.72
N ASP A 194 -7.64 -15.82 13.44
CA ASP A 194 -7.56 -14.56 14.17
C ASP A 194 -7.41 -13.34 13.26
N LEU A 195 -6.63 -13.40 12.18
CA LEU A 195 -6.42 -12.24 11.31
C LEU A 195 -7.70 -11.85 10.53
N TYR A 196 -8.44 -12.82 10.00
CA TYR A 196 -9.72 -12.54 9.32
C TYR A 196 -10.72 -11.96 10.31
N ASP A 197 -10.83 -12.57 11.50
CA ASP A 197 -11.80 -12.11 12.48
C ASP A 197 -11.46 -10.72 13.03
N ALA A 198 -10.18 -10.42 13.28
CA ALA A 198 -9.71 -9.08 13.65
C ALA A 198 -10.07 -8.04 12.59
N ILE A 199 -9.78 -8.29 11.31
CA ILE A 199 -10.11 -7.35 10.22
C ILE A 199 -11.62 -7.11 10.11
N ILE A 200 -12.43 -8.16 10.23
CA ILE A 200 -13.89 -8.04 10.15
C ILE A 200 -14.46 -7.32 11.38
N ASP A 201 -13.88 -7.53 12.56
CA ASP A 201 -14.25 -6.81 13.77
C ASP A 201 -13.91 -5.33 13.65
N ASP A 202 -12.70 -4.98 13.21
CA ASP A 202 -12.28 -3.60 12.92
C ASP A 202 -13.27 -2.94 11.94
N PHE A 203 -13.60 -3.61 10.84
CA PHE A 203 -14.60 -3.14 9.87
C PHE A 203 -16.00 -2.99 10.46
N GLY A 204 -16.35 -3.81 11.45
CA GLY A 204 -17.61 -3.73 12.18
C GLY A 204 -17.71 -2.53 13.12
N THR A 205 -16.57 -1.98 13.56
CA THR A 205 -16.51 -0.78 14.41
C THR A 205 -16.59 0.53 13.62
N LEU A 206 -16.38 0.48 12.30
CA LEU A 206 -16.35 1.67 11.45
C LEU A 206 -17.68 2.45 11.49
N PRO A 207 -17.64 3.80 11.65
CA PRO A 207 -18.85 4.62 11.58
C PRO A 207 -19.47 4.58 10.18
N GLY A 208 -20.79 4.79 10.08
CA GLY A 208 -21.47 4.86 8.79
C GLY A 208 -20.99 6.03 7.91
N LEU A 209 -21.09 5.88 6.58
CA LEU A 209 -20.60 6.84 5.58
C LEU A 209 -21.09 8.30 5.76
N SER A 210 -22.24 8.53 6.39
CA SER A 210 -22.77 9.88 6.63
C SER A 210 -22.13 10.61 7.81
N LYS A 211 -21.34 9.90 8.64
CA LYS A 211 -20.72 10.42 9.87
C LYS A 211 -19.20 10.40 9.84
N VAL A 212 -18.59 9.85 8.80
CA VAL A 212 -17.14 9.65 8.70
C VAL A 212 -16.49 10.78 7.93
N GLU A 213 -15.35 11.26 8.44
CA GLU A 213 -14.45 12.15 7.72
C GLU A 213 -13.39 11.28 7.01
N LEU A 214 -13.54 11.07 5.70
CA LEU A 214 -12.64 10.17 4.95
C LEU A 214 -11.17 10.62 4.94
N ASP A 215 -10.90 11.89 5.27
CA ASP A 215 -9.56 12.46 5.48
C ASP A 215 -8.78 11.75 6.58
N GLU A 216 -9.49 11.16 7.53
CA GLU A 216 -8.94 10.39 8.64
C GLU A 216 -8.45 8.99 8.26
N TYR A 217 -8.62 8.58 6.99
CA TYR A 217 -8.36 7.21 6.56
C TYR A 217 -7.42 7.15 5.34
N ALA A 218 -6.42 6.28 5.41
CA ALA A 218 -5.62 5.83 4.26
C ALA A 218 -5.71 4.31 4.11
N VAL A 219 -5.80 3.81 2.88
CA VAL A 219 -5.95 2.38 2.59
C VAL A 219 -4.62 1.71 2.33
N ILE A 220 -4.37 0.61 3.03
CA ILE A 220 -3.22 -0.26 2.83
C ILE A 220 -3.67 -1.53 2.10
N ASN A 221 -3.06 -1.82 0.95
CA ASN A 221 -3.32 -3.05 0.22
C ASN A 221 -2.22 -4.07 0.53
N VAL A 222 -2.61 -5.24 1.02
CA VAL A 222 -1.71 -6.37 1.26
C VAL A 222 -1.99 -7.45 0.22
N SER A 223 -0.99 -7.69 -0.63
CA SER A 223 -1.13 -8.62 -1.75
C SER A 223 -0.91 -10.07 -1.31
N PRO A 224 -1.59 -11.04 -1.95
CA PRO A 224 -1.37 -12.46 -1.73
C PRO A 224 0.06 -12.91 -2.14
N PRO A 225 0.46 -14.12 -1.74
CA PRO A 225 1.81 -14.62 -2.00
C PRO A 225 2.01 -15.01 -3.46
N VAL A 226 3.22 -14.77 -3.95
CA VAL A 226 3.73 -15.36 -5.20
C VAL A 226 4.47 -16.69 -4.95
N VAL A 227 4.82 -16.97 -3.69
CA VAL A 227 5.61 -18.15 -3.30
C VAL A 227 4.73 -19.40 -3.30
N PRO A 228 5.11 -20.47 -4.03
CA PRO A 228 4.39 -21.73 -3.98
C PRO A 228 4.70 -22.50 -2.68
N ASN A 229 3.72 -23.27 -2.19
CA ASN A 229 3.79 -24.12 -0.99
C ASN A 229 3.98 -23.36 0.34
N PRO A 230 3.01 -23.39 1.28
CA PRO A 230 1.69 -24.02 1.15
C PRO A 230 0.78 -23.31 0.13
N TYR A 231 1.09 -22.08 -0.28
CA TYR A 231 0.19 -21.24 -1.08
C TYR A 231 0.16 -21.54 -2.58
N LEU A 232 -0.82 -20.93 -3.24
CA LEU A 232 -0.87 -20.83 -4.69
C LEU A 232 -0.28 -19.49 -5.17
N PRO A 233 0.69 -19.50 -6.10
CA PRO A 233 1.25 -18.29 -6.67
C PRO A 233 0.17 -17.38 -7.25
N THR A 234 0.12 -16.16 -6.74
CA THR A 234 -0.89 -15.18 -7.07
C THR A 234 -0.25 -13.82 -7.35
N PHE A 235 -0.82 -13.07 -8.28
CA PHE A 235 -0.44 -11.68 -8.52
C PHE A 235 -1.65 -10.82 -8.90
N ARG A 236 -1.48 -9.52 -8.77
CA ARG A 236 -2.52 -8.53 -9.03
C ARG A 236 -2.11 -7.60 -10.17
N ILE A 237 -3.06 -7.28 -11.04
CA ILE A 237 -2.93 -6.26 -12.07
C ILE A 237 -3.90 -5.14 -11.74
N PHE A 238 -3.37 -3.97 -11.37
CA PHE A 238 -4.14 -2.76 -11.19
C PHE A 238 -4.32 -2.06 -12.53
N SER A 239 -5.53 -1.59 -12.81
CA SER A 239 -5.75 -0.58 -13.83
C SER A 239 -5.85 0.80 -13.18
N TYR A 240 -5.53 1.83 -13.95
CA TYR A 240 -5.55 3.21 -13.48
C TYR A 240 -6.01 4.15 -14.60
N ASN A 241 -6.53 5.30 -14.19
CA ASN A 241 -7.11 6.27 -15.11
C ASN A 241 -6.02 7.02 -15.89
N VAL A 242 -6.01 6.87 -17.22
CA VAL A 242 -5.08 7.55 -18.15
C VAL A 242 -5.73 8.71 -18.90
N SER A 243 -6.91 9.16 -18.48
CA SER A 243 -7.66 10.22 -19.17
C SER A 243 -6.87 11.53 -19.23
N GLY A 244 -6.89 12.14 -20.42
CA GLY A 244 -6.18 13.39 -20.71
C GLY A 244 -4.66 13.24 -20.82
N VAL A 245 -4.13 12.01 -20.96
CA VAL A 245 -2.73 11.78 -21.34
C VAL A 245 -2.62 11.88 -22.86
N GLU A 246 -1.99 12.94 -23.36
CA GLU A 246 -1.53 13.00 -24.74
C GLU A 246 -0.30 12.09 -24.85
N MET A 247 -0.48 10.85 -25.31
CA MET A 247 0.62 9.93 -25.59
C MET A 247 1.36 10.36 -26.87
N THR A 248 2.10 11.47 -26.83
CA THR A 248 3.03 11.78 -27.91
C THR A 248 4.28 10.92 -27.73
N GLY A 249 4.30 9.78 -28.41
CA GLY A 249 5.52 9.03 -28.66
C GLY A 249 6.55 9.89 -29.39
N ASN A 250 7.82 9.61 -29.10
CA ASN A 250 9.05 10.22 -29.59
C ASN A 250 9.59 11.44 -28.84
N LEU A 251 10.74 11.15 -28.20
CA LEU A 251 11.88 12.01 -27.94
C LEU A 251 12.17 12.97 -29.11
N GLU A 252 11.54 14.13 -29.12
CA GLU A 252 12.18 15.33 -29.61
C GLU A 252 12.15 16.36 -28.48
N LYS A 253 13.35 16.80 -28.08
CA LYS A 253 13.58 17.96 -27.22
C LYS A 253 13.07 19.23 -27.91
N LYS A 254 11.75 19.38 -28.08
CA LYS A 254 11.17 20.69 -28.35
C LYS A 254 11.05 21.41 -27.01
N LYS A 255 12.02 22.29 -26.77
CA LYS A 255 11.91 23.45 -25.86
C LYS A 255 10.72 24.32 -26.30
N LYS A 256 9.50 23.83 -26.14
CA LYS A 256 8.32 24.69 -26.08
C LYS A 256 8.16 25.02 -24.61
N LYS A 257 8.30 26.30 -24.27
CA LYS A 257 7.79 26.90 -23.03
C LYS A 257 6.30 26.54 -22.94
N LYS A 258 5.96 25.36 -22.39
CA LYS A 258 4.60 25.05 -21.98
C LYS A 258 4.31 26.04 -20.87
N LYS A 259 3.48 27.04 -21.15
CA LYS A 259 2.77 27.79 -20.11
C LYS A 259 2.23 26.74 -19.15
N LYS A 260 2.76 26.70 -17.91
CA LYS A 260 2.13 25.99 -16.81
C LYS A 260 0.67 26.44 -16.84
N LYS A 261 -0.25 25.61 -17.34
CA LYS A 261 -1.66 25.76 -17.00
C LYS A 261 -1.63 25.62 -15.48
N LYS A 262 -1.73 26.75 -14.78
CA LYS A 262 -1.93 26.76 -13.34
C LYS A 262 -3.17 25.90 -13.15
N GLY A 263 -3.00 24.67 -12.67
CA GLY A 263 -4.10 23.97 -12.01
C GLY A 263 -4.68 24.97 -11.03
N GLY A 264 -6.01 25.09 -11.00
CA GLY A 264 -6.66 26.00 -10.06
C GLY A 264 -6.01 25.84 -8.69
N LYS A 265 -5.73 26.95 -8.00
CA LYS A 265 -5.13 26.91 -6.66
C LYS A 265 -6.01 25.99 -5.81
N ARG A 266 -5.57 24.76 -5.56
CA ARG A 266 -6.23 23.86 -4.62
C ARG A 266 -6.30 24.61 -3.29
N LYS A 267 -7.46 24.57 -2.63
CA LYS A 267 -7.59 25.16 -1.31
C LYS A 267 -6.61 24.41 -0.41
N PRO A 268 -5.69 25.10 0.28
CA PRO A 268 -4.68 24.45 1.08
C PRO A 268 -5.34 23.80 2.31
N GLY A 269 -5.05 22.52 2.51
CA GLY A 269 -5.04 21.82 3.80
C GLY A 269 -6.38 21.68 4.53
N HIS A 270 -6.78 20.46 4.86
CA HIS A 270 -7.71 20.25 5.97
C HIS A 270 -6.93 20.38 7.28
N HIS A 271 -7.53 21.05 8.27
CA HIS A 271 -6.96 21.03 9.62
C HIS A 271 -6.91 19.57 10.04
N ARG A 272 -5.75 19.13 10.56
CA ARG A 272 -5.69 17.92 11.37
C ARG A 272 -6.86 18.00 12.35
N GLY A 273 -7.73 16.99 12.40
CA GLY A 273 -8.92 17.02 13.26
C GLY A 273 -8.62 17.43 14.71
N GLY A 274 -9.64 17.64 15.52
CA GLY A 274 -9.45 18.07 16.90
C GLY A 274 -8.69 17.02 17.74
N HIS A 275 -7.39 17.19 17.93
CA HIS A 275 -6.51 16.29 18.71
C HIS A 275 -6.66 16.40 20.24
N GLY A 276 -7.66 17.14 20.73
CA GLY A 276 -7.73 17.53 22.14
C GLY A 276 -6.52 18.37 22.59
N ASP A 277 -6.50 18.76 23.86
CA ASP A 277 -5.32 19.37 24.47
C ASP A 277 -4.40 18.27 25.03
N LYS A 278 -3.27 18.04 24.35
CA LYS A 278 -2.26 17.04 24.76
C LYS A 278 -1.18 17.64 25.67
N SER A 279 -1.22 18.94 25.99
CA SER A 279 -0.12 19.65 26.65
C SER A 279 0.26 19.06 28.01
N VAL A 280 -0.73 18.62 28.79
CA VAL A 280 -0.51 17.99 30.09
C VAL A 280 0.18 16.63 29.92
N HIS A 281 -0.37 15.76 29.08
CA HIS A 281 0.17 14.40 28.90
C HIS A 281 1.53 14.40 28.19
N CYS A 282 1.75 15.31 27.23
CA CYS A 282 3.04 15.46 26.58
C CYS A 282 4.14 16.06 27.47
N ALA A 283 3.78 16.55 28.67
CA ALA A 283 4.77 16.94 29.68
C ALA A 283 5.21 15.75 30.57
N GLU A 284 4.46 14.65 30.56
CA GLU A 284 4.70 13.47 31.39
C GLU A 284 5.53 12.40 30.66
N GLU A 285 6.40 11.70 31.40
CA GLU A 285 7.02 10.47 30.89
C GLU A 285 5.99 9.32 30.95
N PRO A 286 5.90 8.45 29.93
CA PRO A 286 6.79 8.32 28.78
C PRO A 286 6.39 9.13 27.53
N PHE A 287 5.24 9.83 27.53
CA PHE A 287 4.69 10.47 26.34
C PHE A 287 5.52 11.66 25.84
N ARG A 288 6.24 12.32 26.74
CA ARG A 288 7.15 13.44 26.44
C ARG A 288 8.15 13.11 25.33
N MET A 289 8.57 11.85 25.22
CA MET A 289 9.54 11.39 24.23
C MET A 289 8.89 10.54 23.11
N SER A 290 7.58 10.63 22.93
CA SER A 290 6.87 9.97 21.83
C SER A 290 6.68 10.91 20.65
N TRP A 291 6.77 10.39 19.43
CA TRP A 291 6.42 11.12 18.23
C TRP A 291 5.02 11.68 18.28
N LYS A 292 4.03 11.00 18.91
CA LYS A 292 2.65 11.51 19.04
C LYS A 292 2.56 12.92 19.64
N CYS A 293 3.53 13.30 20.47
CA CYS A 293 3.65 14.64 21.08
C CYS A 293 4.44 15.65 20.25
N HIS A 294 5.23 15.18 19.28
CA HIS A 294 6.13 15.98 18.46
C HIS A 294 5.81 15.93 16.96
N LEU A 295 4.66 15.36 16.57
CA LEU A 295 4.20 15.39 15.19
C LEU A 295 4.00 16.85 14.75
N SER A 296 4.30 17.10 13.47
CA SER A 296 4.11 18.43 12.92
C SER A 296 2.65 18.85 13.00
N ASN A 297 2.42 20.13 13.34
CA ASN A 297 1.12 20.79 13.24
C ASN A 297 0.74 21.18 11.80
N ASP A 298 1.48 20.65 10.81
CA ASP A 298 1.14 20.83 9.41
C ASP A 298 -0.26 20.30 9.09
N SER A 299 -0.98 21.07 8.28
CA SER A 299 -2.29 20.66 7.76
C SER A 299 -2.16 19.38 6.93
N TRP A 300 -3.16 18.52 7.01
CA TRP A 300 -3.26 17.41 6.08
C TRP A 300 -3.55 17.93 4.68
N HIS A 301 -2.67 17.59 3.74
CA HIS A 301 -2.87 17.90 2.33
C HIS A 301 -3.85 16.90 1.74
N SER A 302 -5.11 17.02 2.14
CA SER A 302 -6.26 16.38 1.51
C SER A 302 -7.21 17.46 0.99
N ASP A 303 -8.13 17.07 0.10
CA ASP A 303 -9.27 17.86 -0.37
C ASP A 303 -10.24 16.93 -1.14
N PRO A 304 -11.50 17.32 -1.42
CA PRO A 304 -12.45 16.46 -2.15
C PRO A 304 -12.01 16.01 -3.55
N GLU A 305 -11.05 16.71 -4.17
CA GLU A 305 -10.44 16.33 -5.45
C GLU A 305 -9.11 15.59 -5.27
N SER A 306 -8.70 15.26 -4.04
CA SER A 306 -7.51 14.45 -3.79
C SER A 306 -7.67 13.04 -4.36
N PRO A 307 -6.58 12.40 -4.85
CA PRO A 307 -6.65 11.09 -5.49
C PRO A 307 -7.36 10.00 -4.66
N PRO A 308 -7.21 9.94 -3.33
CA PRO A 308 -7.94 9.02 -2.47
C PRO A 308 -9.46 9.30 -2.35
N ARG A 309 -9.96 10.46 -2.79
CA ARG A 309 -11.39 10.85 -2.72
C ARG A 309 -12.12 10.72 -4.03
N LYS A 310 -11.41 10.97 -5.13
CA LYS A 310 -12.02 11.06 -6.45
C LYS A 310 -11.11 10.48 -7.50
N ASN A 311 -11.69 9.61 -8.32
CA ASN A 311 -11.02 9.08 -9.48
C ASN A 311 -10.61 10.21 -10.43
N GLN A 312 -9.32 10.28 -10.72
CA GLN A 312 -8.70 11.27 -11.59
C GLN A 312 -7.47 10.68 -12.24
N ARG A 313 -6.73 11.46 -13.03
CA ARG A 313 -5.53 10.95 -13.69
C ARG A 313 -4.58 10.25 -12.71
N TRP A 314 -4.16 9.05 -13.09
CA TRP A 314 -3.30 8.11 -12.38
C TRP A 314 -3.93 7.40 -11.18
N THR A 315 -5.18 7.72 -10.78
CA THR A 315 -5.82 6.97 -9.70
C THR A 315 -6.13 5.55 -10.13
N PRO A 316 -5.97 4.58 -9.23
CA PRO A 316 -6.40 3.22 -9.48
C PRO A 316 -7.92 3.15 -9.69
N THR A 317 -8.34 2.42 -10.71
CA THR A 317 -9.75 2.21 -11.08
C THR A 317 -10.27 0.84 -10.64
N GLY A 318 -9.38 -0.10 -10.36
CA GLY A 318 -9.70 -1.45 -9.91
C GLY A 318 -8.54 -2.39 -10.16
N TYR A 319 -8.69 -3.65 -9.77
CA TYR A 319 -7.70 -4.67 -10.09
C TYR A 319 -8.33 -6.02 -10.44
N ALA A 320 -7.55 -6.81 -11.15
CA ALA A 320 -7.79 -8.22 -11.41
C ALA A 320 -6.69 -9.05 -10.76
N GLN A 321 -7.08 -10.09 -10.02
CA GLN A 321 -6.16 -11.01 -9.36
C GLN A 321 -6.11 -12.33 -10.12
N TYR A 322 -4.91 -12.86 -10.30
CA TYR A 322 -4.66 -14.08 -11.04
C TYR A 322 -3.86 -15.05 -10.19
N TYR A 323 -4.23 -16.33 -10.26
CA TYR A 323 -3.61 -17.41 -9.49
C TYR A 323 -3.42 -18.66 -10.35
N ILE A 324 -2.66 -19.63 -9.87
CA ILE A 324 -2.45 -20.92 -10.53
C ILE A 324 -3.22 -22.03 -9.78
N PRO A 325 -4.49 -22.34 -10.12
CA PRO A 325 -5.27 -23.34 -9.40
C PRO A 325 -4.72 -24.78 -9.50
N ASP A 326 -4.15 -25.13 -10.65
CA ASP A 326 -3.77 -26.50 -10.97
C ASP A 326 -2.24 -26.72 -10.87
N LEU A 327 -1.56 -25.99 -9.97
CA LEU A 327 -0.09 -25.99 -9.86
C LEU A 327 0.47 -27.40 -9.61
N TRP A 328 -0.18 -28.17 -8.74
CA TRP A 328 0.28 -29.51 -8.34
C TRP A 328 -0.18 -30.62 -9.31
N ASN A 329 -1.12 -30.31 -10.20
CA ASN A 329 -1.70 -31.26 -11.15
C ASN A 329 -1.08 -31.16 -12.56
N SER A 330 -0.01 -30.38 -12.73
CA SER A 330 0.71 -30.27 -14.01
C SER A 330 1.65 -31.46 -14.23
N GLY A 331 1.33 -32.32 -15.19
CA GLY A 331 2.22 -33.38 -15.71
C GLY A 331 2.92 -33.00 -17.02
N GLU A 332 3.72 -33.92 -17.58
CA GLU A 332 4.39 -33.73 -18.87
C GLU A 332 3.38 -33.33 -19.98
N GLY A 333 3.56 -32.13 -20.54
CA GLY A 333 2.72 -31.58 -21.62
C GLY A 333 1.60 -30.63 -21.19
N LYS A 334 1.31 -30.47 -19.88
CA LYS A 334 0.35 -29.46 -19.38
C LYS A 334 1.05 -28.43 -18.51
N HIS A 335 1.42 -27.30 -19.10
CA HIS A 335 1.98 -26.19 -18.33
C HIS A 335 0.93 -25.53 -17.43
N PRO A 336 1.27 -25.18 -16.18
CA PRO A 336 0.39 -24.41 -15.31
C PRO A 336 0.03 -23.07 -15.94
N GLN A 337 -1.22 -22.65 -15.78
CA GLN A 337 -1.73 -21.40 -16.35
C GLN A 337 -2.34 -20.54 -15.26
N PHE A 338 -1.97 -19.25 -15.28
CA PHE A 338 -2.66 -18.25 -14.49
C PHE A 338 -4.11 -18.10 -14.96
N ARG A 339 -5.05 -18.12 -14.02
CA ARG A 339 -6.48 -17.89 -14.24
C ARG A 339 -6.95 -16.75 -13.37
N LEU A 340 -7.98 -16.04 -13.83
CA LEU A 340 -8.62 -14.99 -13.03
C LEU A 340 -9.21 -15.64 -11.77
N GLU A 341 -8.77 -15.16 -10.61
CA GLU A 341 -9.33 -15.53 -9.31
C GLU A 341 -10.59 -14.70 -9.05
N TYR A 342 -10.42 -13.38 -8.98
CA TYR A 342 -11.50 -12.41 -8.90
C TYR A 342 -11.02 -11.04 -9.36
N THR A 343 -11.96 -10.09 -9.45
CA THR A 343 -11.72 -8.70 -9.73
C THR A 343 -12.62 -7.80 -8.88
N THR A 344 -12.15 -6.58 -8.59
CA THR A 344 -12.91 -5.62 -7.79
C THR A 344 -14.08 -4.99 -8.55
N TYR A 345 -14.04 -4.98 -9.90
CA TYR A 345 -15.05 -4.30 -10.72
C TYR A 345 -16.45 -4.90 -10.56
N LYS A 346 -17.45 -4.14 -11.01
CA LYS A 346 -18.80 -4.65 -11.26
C LYS A 346 -18.79 -5.64 -12.43
N ALA A 347 -19.69 -6.61 -12.39
CA ALA A 347 -19.73 -7.68 -13.40
C ALA A 347 -20.16 -7.17 -14.80
N ASP A 348 -21.00 -6.14 -14.84
CA ASP A 348 -21.57 -5.55 -16.05
C ASP A 348 -20.54 -4.79 -16.90
N VAL A 349 -19.52 -4.20 -16.26
CA VAL A 349 -18.43 -3.49 -16.97
C VAL A 349 -17.35 -4.43 -17.53
N LEU A 350 -17.37 -5.72 -17.20
CA LEU A 350 -16.33 -6.66 -17.66
C LEU A 350 -16.48 -7.03 -19.14
N THR A 351 -17.71 -7.04 -19.66
CA THR A 351 -18.02 -7.44 -21.04
C THR A 351 -18.18 -6.27 -22.00
N SER A 352 -18.01 -5.04 -21.53
CA SER A 352 -18.04 -3.87 -22.42
C SER A 352 -16.86 -3.90 -23.40
N GLU A 353 -17.02 -3.20 -24.52
CA GLU A 353 -15.99 -3.09 -25.57
C GLU A 353 -14.66 -2.56 -25.01
N ASP A 354 -14.75 -1.56 -24.12
CA ASP A 354 -13.62 -0.97 -23.38
C ASP A 354 -13.49 -1.53 -21.95
N GLY A 355 -13.83 -2.81 -21.76
CA GLY A 355 -13.77 -3.47 -20.46
C GLY A 355 -12.36 -3.41 -19.83
N PRO A 356 -12.23 -3.29 -18.50
CA PRO A 356 -10.95 -3.09 -17.83
C PRO A 356 -10.02 -4.31 -17.86
N ILE A 357 -10.54 -5.47 -18.27
CA ILE A 357 -9.81 -6.73 -18.40
C ILE A 357 -9.94 -7.22 -19.85
N PRO A 358 -8.84 -7.49 -20.56
CA PRO A 358 -8.89 -8.02 -21.91
C PRO A 358 -9.76 -9.29 -21.99
N GLN A 359 -10.70 -9.36 -22.94
CA GLN A 359 -11.66 -10.47 -23.07
C GLN A 359 -11.00 -11.87 -23.08
N LYS A 360 -9.81 -11.99 -23.68
CA LYS A 360 -9.05 -13.25 -23.72
C LYS A 360 -8.61 -13.76 -22.35
N LEU A 361 -8.49 -12.86 -21.36
CA LEU A 361 -8.11 -13.18 -19.98
C LEU A 361 -9.33 -13.42 -19.06
N LEU A 362 -10.55 -13.11 -19.52
CA LEU A 362 -11.77 -13.42 -18.79
C LEU A 362 -12.12 -14.91 -18.92
N PRO A 363 -12.68 -15.55 -17.89
CA PRO A 363 -13.29 -16.88 -18.00
C PRO A 363 -14.39 -16.93 -19.06
N LYS A 364 -14.60 -18.06 -19.73
CA LYS A 364 -15.66 -18.22 -20.76
C LYS A 364 -17.05 -17.84 -20.23
N SER A 365 -17.34 -18.15 -18.97
CA SER A 365 -18.60 -17.79 -18.31
C SER A 365 -18.83 -16.28 -18.19
N LEU A 366 -17.78 -15.47 -18.34
CA LEU A 366 -17.83 -14.02 -18.30
C LEU A 366 -17.76 -13.37 -19.70
N ARG A 367 -17.62 -14.12 -20.79
CA ARG A 367 -17.44 -13.52 -22.13
C ARG A 367 -18.74 -13.28 -22.89
N ASN A 368 -19.82 -13.94 -22.49
CA ASN A 368 -21.07 -13.97 -23.26
C ASN A 368 -22.24 -13.46 -22.41
N GLY A 369 -22.94 -12.43 -22.91
CA GLY A 369 -24.17 -11.91 -22.34
C GLY A 369 -23.99 -10.82 -21.28
N THR A 370 -25.11 -10.25 -20.84
CA THR A 370 -25.17 -9.24 -19.78
C THR A 370 -25.14 -9.93 -18.43
N ILE A 371 -24.05 -9.79 -17.68
CA ILE A 371 -23.85 -10.47 -16.40
C ILE A 371 -23.90 -9.42 -15.30
N THR A 372 -24.92 -9.48 -14.44
CA THR A 372 -25.08 -8.56 -13.31
C THR A 372 -24.43 -9.07 -12.02
N GLN A 373 -24.19 -10.39 -11.92
CA GLN A 373 -23.53 -11.02 -10.78
C GLN A 373 -22.59 -12.14 -11.24
N SER A 374 -21.41 -12.22 -10.64
CA SER A 374 -20.43 -13.28 -10.92
C SER A 374 -19.63 -13.62 -9.67
N LYS A 375 -19.19 -14.88 -9.56
CA LYS A 375 -18.23 -15.26 -8.53
C LYS A 375 -16.90 -14.53 -8.68
N TYR A 376 -16.52 -14.20 -9.92
CA TYR A 376 -15.27 -13.50 -10.24
C TYR A 376 -15.35 -11.99 -9.99
N ALA A 377 -16.52 -11.42 -9.68
CA ALA A 377 -16.72 -10.00 -9.40
C ALA A 377 -17.46 -9.84 -8.05
N PRO A 378 -16.85 -10.26 -6.93
CA PRO A 378 -17.53 -10.37 -5.63
C PRO A 378 -17.87 -9.03 -4.99
N TYR A 379 -17.09 -7.98 -5.25
CA TYR A 379 -17.15 -6.71 -4.52
C TYR A 379 -17.97 -5.65 -5.25
N GLY A 380 -17.86 -5.57 -6.59
CA GLY A 380 -18.64 -4.65 -7.40
C GLY A 380 -18.31 -3.17 -7.16
N MET A 381 -17.03 -2.88 -6.90
CA MET A 381 -16.51 -1.53 -6.66
C MET A 381 -16.48 -0.73 -7.97
N SER A 382 -16.78 0.56 -7.88
CA SER A 382 -16.68 1.50 -9.01
C SER A 382 -15.26 2.01 -9.25
N ASP A 383 -14.48 2.17 -8.19
CA ASP A 383 -13.07 2.55 -8.21
C ASP A 383 -12.37 2.05 -6.94
N LEU A 384 -11.10 2.42 -6.74
CA LEU A 384 -10.33 2.12 -5.53
C LEU A 384 -10.04 3.37 -4.69
N THR A 385 -10.96 4.34 -4.66
CA THR A 385 -10.89 5.45 -3.69
C THR A 385 -11.08 4.94 -2.27
N VAL A 386 -10.64 5.72 -1.28
CA VAL A 386 -10.85 5.41 0.15
C VAL A 386 -12.34 5.23 0.44
N GLY A 387 -13.22 6.04 -0.16
CA GLY A 387 -14.67 5.89 -0.02
C GLY A 387 -15.19 4.53 -0.52
N SER A 388 -14.73 4.06 -1.68
CA SER A 388 -15.10 2.73 -2.21
C SER A 388 -14.58 1.59 -1.32
N TRP A 389 -13.35 1.71 -0.81
CA TRP A 389 -12.81 0.75 0.15
C TRP A 389 -13.58 0.74 1.46
N TYR A 390 -13.96 1.92 1.96
CA TYR A 390 -14.72 2.10 3.18
C TYR A 390 -16.13 1.50 3.06
N GLU A 391 -16.81 1.71 1.92
CA GLU A 391 -18.08 1.05 1.64
C GLU A 391 -17.95 -0.48 1.62
N LEU A 392 -16.88 -1.01 1.01
CA LEU A 392 -16.61 -2.44 1.03
C LEU A 392 -16.36 -2.94 2.46
N ALA A 393 -15.58 -2.21 3.26
CA ALA A 393 -15.30 -2.54 4.66
C ALA A 393 -16.59 -2.60 5.48
N LEU A 394 -17.45 -1.58 5.42
CA LEU A 394 -18.76 -1.59 6.07
C LEU A 394 -19.60 -2.81 5.66
N ARG A 395 -19.65 -3.12 4.35
CA ARG A 395 -20.36 -4.30 3.85
C ARG A 395 -19.76 -5.59 4.41
N LEU A 396 -18.44 -5.68 4.53
CA LEU A 396 -17.73 -6.83 5.06
C LEU A 396 -17.99 -7.03 6.55
N GLY A 397 -17.88 -5.98 7.37
CA GLY A 397 -18.17 -6.01 8.81
C GLY A 397 -19.58 -6.51 9.13
N HIS A 398 -20.59 -6.10 8.33
CA HIS A 398 -21.97 -6.58 8.47
C HIS A 398 -22.24 -7.94 7.81
N SER A 399 -21.22 -8.58 7.24
CA SER A 399 -21.35 -9.83 6.46
C SER A 399 -20.63 -11.04 7.06
N ARG A 400 -20.21 -10.98 8.32
CA ARG A 400 -19.68 -12.14 9.05
C ARG A 400 -20.63 -13.35 8.90
N GLY A 401 -20.10 -14.47 8.43
CA GLY A 401 -20.86 -15.70 8.15
C GLY A 401 -21.77 -15.66 6.90
N LYS A 402 -21.98 -14.49 6.29
CA LYS A 402 -22.77 -14.35 5.05
C LYS A 402 -21.93 -14.69 3.82
N LYS A 403 -22.58 -14.73 2.65
CA LYS A 403 -21.94 -15.10 1.37
C LYS A 403 -20.72 -14.23 1.03
N LEU A 404 -20.79 -12.92 1.31
CA LEU A 404 -19.68 -11.98 1.03
C LEU A 404 -18.48 -12.22 1.96
N GLY A 405 -18.71 -12.27 3.28
CA GLY A 405 -17.65 -12.54 4.25
C GLY A 405 -16.97 -13.91 4.06
N ARG A 406 -17.75 -14.97 3.82
CA ARG A 406 -17.18 -16.30 3.49
C ARG A 406 -16.28 -16.26 2.26
N ARG A 407 -16.71 -15.56 1.22
CA ARG A 407 -15.91 -15.41 0.00
C ARG A 407 -14.67 -14.55 0.20
N PHE A 408 -14.75 -13.50 1.01
CA PHE A 408 -13.59 -12.71 1.39
C PHE A 408 -12.56 -13.58 2.14
N LYS A 409 -13.01 -14.39 3.11
CA LYS A 409 -12.15 -15.36 3.81
C LYS A 409 -11.49 -16.37 2.87
N GLU A 410 -12.25 -16.90 1.91
CA GLU A 410 -11.74 -17.84 0.90
C GLU A 410 -10.61 -17.23 0.05
N TYR A 411 -10.76 -16.00 -0.42
CA TYR A 411 -9.71 -15.32 -1.21
C TYR A 411 -8.51 -14.90 -0.36
N MET A 412 -8.75 -14.54 0.90
CA MET A 412 -7.69 -14.13 1.81
C MET A 412 -6.63 -15.22 2.02
N TYR A 413 -7.02 -16.49 2.07
CA TYR A 413 -6.14 -17.61 2.41
C TYR A 413 -5.93 -18.63 1.28
N LEU A 414 -6.05 -18.18 0.02
CA LEU A 414 -6.00 -19.07 -1.13
C LEU A 414 -4.77 -19.99 -1.14
N GLY A 415 -5.02 -21.30 -1.16
CA GLY A 415 -3.99 -22.33 -1.23
C GLY A 415 -3.54 -22.93 0.10
N ARG A 416 -3.95 -22.37 1.25
CA ARG A 416 -3.77 -23.05 2.55
C ARG A 416 -4.93 -24.04 2.76
N GLU A 417 -4.65 -25.34 2.60
CA GLU A 417 -5.51 -26.44 3.09
C GLU A 417 -5.22 -26.78 4.55
#